data_AF-A0A3S3EJP7-F1
#
_entry.id   AF-A0A3S3EJP7-F1
#
_cell.length_a   1.000
_cell.length_b   1.000
_cell.length_c   1.000
_cell.angle_alpha   90.00
_cell.angle_beta   90.00
_cell.angle_gamma   90.00
#
_symmetry.space_group_name_H-M   'P 1'
#
loop_
_entity.id
_entity.type
_entity.pdbx_description
1 polymer ?
#
loop_
_entity_poly.entity_id
_entity_poly.type
_entity_poly.pdbx_seq_one_letter_code
_entity_poly.pdbx_strand_id
1 'polypeptide(L)'
;YLPKAPVELAVKALENGFVSGIATREIGLAVVGLGGGRTRPDDRIDHAVGITRLSPVGAEVHAGEPLALVHARNDADAEAAAAAVLACYTIGASKPPAEKTVIRRVLPR
;
A
#
# COMPACT_ATOMS: atom_id res chain seq x y z
N TYR A 1 -11.16 17.65 13.62
CA TYR A 1 -9.78 17.20 13.88
C TYR A 1 -9.66 15.77 13.35
N LEU A 2 -8.66 15.47 12.52
CA LEU A 2 -8.42 14.12 12.02
C LEU A 2 -7.34 13.46 12.89
N PRO A 3 -7.57 12.24 13.41
CA PRO A 3 -6.59 11.56 14.26
C PRO A 3 -5.34 11.21 13.44
N LYS A 4 -4.16 11.45 14.01
CA LYS A 4 -2.87 11.13 13.38
C LYS A 4 -2.21 9.96 14.11
N ALA A 5 -1.63 9.03 13.36
CA ALA A 5 -0.81 7.98 13.94
C ALA A 5 0.50 8.56 14.48
N PRO A 6 0.99 8.09 15.65
CA PRO A 6 2.25 8.56 16.21
C PRO A 6 3.47 8.08 15.41
N VAL A 7 3.36 6.94 14.72
CA VAL A 7 4.44 6.35 13.92
C VAL A 7 4.12 6.45 12.43
N GLU A 8 5.09 6.93 11.66
CA GLU A 8 5.08 6.94 10.20
C GLU A 8 6.38 6.27 9.71
N LEU A 9 6.27 5.15 9.00
CA LEU A 9 7.42 4.36 8.54
C LEU A 9 7.40 4.21 7.02
N ALA A 10 8.54 4.52 6.38
CA ALA A 10 8.71 4.38 4.95
C ALA A 10 9.00 2.92 4.55
N VAL A 11 8.22 2.40 3.59
CA VAL A 11 8.49 1.12 2.93
C VAL A 11 9.46 1.38 1.79
N LYS A 12 10.71 0.97 1.92
CA LYS A 12 11.76 1.29 0.93
C LYS A 12 11.87 0.21 -0.14
N ALA A 13 12.04 0.62 -1.38
CA ALA A 13 12.38 -0.29 -2.48
C ALA A 13 13.74 -0.95 -2.22
N LEU A 14 13.85 -2.25 -2.51
CA LEU A 14 15.11 -3.00 -2.35
C LEU A 14 16.02 -2.89 -3.57
N GLU A 15 15.44 -2.58 -4.73
CA GLU A 15 16.13 -2.57 -6.01
C GLU A 15 15.63 -1.43 -6.90
N ASN A 16 16.39 -1.14 -7.96
CA ASN A 16 16.02 -0.17 -8.97
C ASN A 16 15.10 -0.80 -10.01
N GLY A 17 14.17 -0.03 -10.55
CA GLY A 17 13.37 -0.45 -11.69
C GLY A 17 12.03 0.28 -11.76
N PHE A 18 11.03 -0.41 -12.28
CA PHE A 18 9.67 0.09 -12.40
C PHE A 18 8.71 -0.80 -11.63
N VAL A 19 7.75 -0.20 -10.92
CA VAL A 19 6.65 -0.97 -10.31
C VAL A 19 5.86 -1.66 -11.42
N SER A 20 5.96 -2.99 -11.51
CA SER A 20 5.32 -3.80 -12.55
C SER A 20 4.02 -4.45 -12.06
N GLY A 21 3.86 -4.58 -10.75
CA GLY A 21 2.65 -5.15 -10.14
C GLY A 21 2.51 -4.77 -8.67
N ILE A 22 1.27 -4.75 -8.20
CA ILE A 22 0.92 -4.53 -6.79
C ILE A 22 -0.17 -5.53 -6.40
N ALA A 23 0.09 -6.36 -5.40
CA ALA A 23 -0.90 -7.28 -4.83
C ALA A 23 -1.93 -6.51 -3.96
N THR A 24 -2.89 -5.84 -4.60
CA THR A 24 -3.82 -4.91 -3.94
C THR A 24 -4.67 -5.54 -2.84
N ARG A 25 -5.03 -6.83 -2.97
CA ARG A 25 -5.72 -7.58 -1.90
C ARG A 25 -4.88 -7.61 -0.63
N GLU A 26 -3.60 -7.94 -0.75
CA GLU A 26 -2.68 -8.07 0.38
C GLU A 26 -2.38 -6.70 1.01
N ILE A 27 -2.32 -5.63 0.20
CA ILE A 27 -2.31 -4.24 0.72
C ILE A 27 -3.52 -3.97 1.62
N GLY A 28 -4.72 -4.37 1.18
CA GLY A 28 -5.94 -4.23 1.99
C GLY A 28 -5.86 -5.02 3.30
N LEU A 29 -5.31 -6.23 3.26
CA LEU A 29 -5.12 -7.05 4.47
C LEU A 29 -4.08 -6.47 5.42
N ALA A 30 -3.02 -5.82 4.91
CA ALA A 30 -2.07 -5.09 5.75
C ALA A 30 -2.75 -3.95 6.52
N VAL A 31 -3.67 -3.21 5.89
CA VAL A 31 -4.47 -2.17 6.56
C VAL A 31 -5.42 -2.77 7.61
N VAL A 32 -6.03 -3.92 7.34
CA VAL A 32 -6.84 -4.65 8.34
C VAL A 32 -5.97 -5.06 9.54
N GLY A 33 -4.76 -5.57 9.30
CA GLY A 33 -3.81 -5.94 10.34
C GLY A 33 -3.40 -4.77 11.24
N LEU A 34 -3.31 -3.56 10.69
CA LEU A 34 -3.08 -2.31 11.45
C LEU A 34 -4.27 -1.86 12.30
N GLY A 35 -5.46 -2.46 12.11
CA GLY A 35 -6.72 -2.02 12.74
C GLY A 35 -7.49 -0.98 11.94
N GLY A 36 -7.09 -0.69 10.70
CA GLY A 36 -7.81 0.20 9.77
C GLY A 36 -9.05 -0.46 9.14
N GLY A 37 -9.28 -1.74 9.42
CA GLY A 37 -10.43 -2.51 8.97
C GLY A 37 -10.95 -3.45 10.05
N ARG A 38 -11.89 -4.33 9.69
CA ARG A 38 -12.56 -5.24 10.61
C ARG A 38 -12.30 -6.69 10.22
N THR A 39 -11.99 -7.54 11.20
CA THR A 39 -11.99 -8.99 11.03
C THR A 39 -13.31 -9.61 11.47
N ARG A 40 -13.98 -8.96 12.43
CA ARG A 40 -15.33 -9.26 12.92
C ARG A 40 -16.21 -8.02 12.83
N PRO A 41 -17.54 -8.17 12.69
CA PRO A 41 -18.46 -7.05 12.55
C PRO A 41 -18.34 -5.97 13.65
N ASP A 42 -18.08 -6.38 14.89
CA ASP A 42 -18.04 -5.49 16.06
C ASP A 42 -16.66 -4.87 16.34
N ASP A 43 -15.64 -5.19 15.54
CA ASP A 43 -14.29 -4.64 15.72
C ASP A 43 -14.32 -3.11 15.56
N ARG A 44 -13.62 -2.41 16.46
CA ARG A 44 -13.41 -0.97 16.34
C ARG A 44 -12.37 -0.70 15.26
N ILE A 45 -12.65 0.27 14.40
CA ILE A 45 -11.69 0.77 13.41
C ILE A 45 -10.84 1.86 14.03
N ASP A 46 -9.53 1.75 13.85
CA ASP A 46 -8.61 2.86 14.09
C ASP A 46 -8.54 3.75 12.85
N HIS A 47 -9.01 4.99 12.98
CA HIS A 47 -9.03 5.95 11.87
C HIS A 47 -7.70 6.68 11.66
N ALA A 48 -6.70 6.45 12.51
CA ALA A 48 -5.39 7.09 12.40
C ALA A 48 -4.38 6.28 11.59
N VAL A 49 -4.58 4.96 11.50
CA VAL A 49 -3.67 4.03 10.83
C VAL A 49 -4.00 3.89 9.35
N GLY A 50 -3.04 3.40 8.56
CA GLY A 50 -3.24 3.14 7.15
C GLY A 50 -1.95 3.23 6.34
N ILE A 51 -2.10 3.27 5.02
CA ILE A 51 -0.99 3.34 4.07
C ILE A 51 -1.24 4.51 3.12
N THR A 52 -0.23 5.37 2.92
CA THR A 52 -0.30 6.51 2.01
C THR A 52 0.90 6.54 1.07
N ARG A 53 0.86 7.46 0.09
CA ARG A 53 1.98 7.70 -0.86
C ARG A 53 2.41 6.43 -1.62
N LEU A 54 1.46 5.56 -1.94
CA LEU A 54 1.71 4.35 -2.70
C LEU A 54 2.22 4.72 -4.10
N SER A 55 3.40 4.23 -4.45
CA SER A 55 3.94 4.32 -5.80
C SER A 55 3.04 3.51 -6.75
N PRO A 56 2.53 4.11 -7.83
CA PRO A 56 1.63 3.43 -8.76
C PRO A 56 2.39 2.48 -9.69
N VAL A 57 1.66 1.55 -10.31
CA VAL A 57 2.21 0.74 -11.41
C VAL A 57 2.73 1.65 -12.52
N GLY A 58 3.94 1.38 -12.99
CA GLY A 58 4.65 2.19 -13.97
C GLY A 58 5.52 3.31 -13.39
N ALA A 59 5.52 3.51 -12.08
CA ALA A 59 6.46 4.42 -11.42
C ALA A 59 7.89 3.85 -11.48
N GLU A 60 8.85 4.71 -11.80
CA GLU A 60 10.27 4.44 -11.63
C GLU A 60 10.62 4.58 -10.15
N VAL A 61 11.45 3.67 -9.64
CA VAL A 61 11.89 3.66 -8.24
C VAL A 61 13.36 3.26 -8.18
N HIS A 62 14.09 3.86 -7.24
CA HIS A 62 15.46 3.48 -6.91
C HIS A 62 15.54 2.79 -5.55
N ALA A 63 16.54 1.92 -5.37
CA ALA A 63 16.78 1.25 -4.11
C ALA A 63 16.93 2.29 -2.98
N GLY A 64 16.19 2.07 -1.89
CA GLY A 64 16.10 3.00 -0.75
C GLY A 64 15.00 4.05 -0.85
N GLU A 65 14.39 4.26 -2.02
CA GLU A 65 13.26 5.19 -2.18
C GLU A 65 11.95 4.62 -1.63
N PRO A 66 11.05 5.47 -1.11
CA PRO A 66 9.79 5.02 -0.55
C PRO A 66 8.81 4.53 -1.64
N LEU A 67 8.35 3.28 -1.51
CA LEU A 67 7.22 2.70 -2.22
C LEU A 67 5.88 3.11 -1.59
N ALA A 68 5.86 3.31 -0.28
CA ALA A 68 4.68 3.70 0.48
C ALA A 68 5.09 4.22 1.87
N LEU A 69 4.15 4.85 2.58
CA LEU A 69 4.28 5.24 3.98
C LEU A 69 3.22 4.51 4.81
N VAL A 70 3.64 3.81 5.86
CA VAL A 70 2.80 3.14 6.84
C VAL A 70 2.54 4.06 8.02
N HIS A 71 1.29 4.18 8.44
CA HIS A 71 0.83 4.93 9.61
C HIS A 71 0.37 3.93 10.67
N ALA A 72 1.02 3.89 11.84
CA ALA A 72 0.78 2.87 12.87
C ALA A 72 0.81 3.44 14.30
N ARG A 73 0.29 2.67 15.25
CA ARG A 73 0.25 3.06 16.68
C ARG A 73 1.57 2.87 17.41
N ASN A 74 2.40 1.95 16.94
CA ASN A 74 3.70 1.64 17.52
C ASN A 74 4.64 1.13 16.41
N ASP A 75 5.93 1.05 16.72
CA ASP A 75 6.98 0.67 15.76
C ASP A 75 6.85 -0.79 15.29
N ALA A 76 6.45 -1.71 16.18
CA ALA A 76 6.32 -3.13 15.82
C ALA A 76 5.23 -3.36 14.76
N ASP A 77 4.07 -2.72 14.92
CA ASP A 77 2.98 -2.76 13.92
C ASP A 77 3.42 -2.09 12.61
N ALA A 78 4.19 -1.00 12.70
CA ALA A 78 4.72 -0.30 11.54
C ALA A 78 5.67 -1.19 10.74
N GLU A 79 6.61 -1.86 11.41
CA GLU A 79 7.57 -2.79 10.80
C GLU A 79 6.88 -3.99 10.15
N ALA A 80 5.92 -4.61 10.85
CA ALA A 80 5.16 -5.74 10.32
C ALA A 80 4.36 -5.35 9.07
N ALA A 81 3.67 -4.21 9.10
CA ALA A 81 2.94 -3.71 7.94
C ALA A 81 3.88 -3.27 6.81
N ALA A 82 5.04 -2.67 7.11
CA ALA A 82 6.03 -2.30 6.09
C ALA A 82 6.58 -3.52 5.35
N ALA A 83 6.88 -4.60 6.07
CA ALA A 83 7.29 -5.87 5.46
C ALA A 83 6.18 -6.47 4.59
N ALA A 84 4.93 -6.46 5.06
CA ALA A 84 3.78 -6.95 4.30
C ALA A 84 3.57 -6.13 3.01
N VAL A 85 3.64 -4.79 3.10
CA VAL A 85 3.51 -3.90 1.94
C VAL A 85 4.65 -4.10 0.96
N LEU A 86 5.89 -4.24 1.43
CA LEU A 86 7.04 -4.50 0.56
C LEU A 86 6.85 -5.77 -0.27
N ALA A 87 6.36 -6.85 0.35
CA ALA A 87 6.06 -8.11 -0.32
C ALA A 87 4.92 -8.00 -1.36
N CYS A 88 4.11 -6.95 -1.32
CA CYS A 88 3.05 -6.71 -2.31
C CYS A 88 3.57 -6.11 -3.62
N TYR A 89 4.75 -5.50 -3.61
CA TYR A 89 5.30 -4.80 -4.78
C TYR A 89 6.17 -5.74 -5.62
N THR A 90 5.92 -5.75 -6.93
CA THR A 90 6.81 -6.38 -7.92
C THR A 90 7.54 -5.28 -8.68
N ILE A 91 8.87 -5.36 -8.74
CA ILE A 91 9.72 -4.45 -9.50
C ILE A 91 10.20 -5.17 -10.77
N GLY A 92 10.09 -4.50 -11.91
CA GLY A 92 10.53 -5.01 -13.21
C GLY A 92 11.57 -4.09 -13.85
N ALA A 93 12.36 -4.65 -14.77
CA ALA A 93 13.44 -3.93 -15.44
C ALA A 93 12.97 -2.85 -16.43
N SER A 94 11.72 -2.93 -16.92
CA SER A 94 11.15 -1.99 -17.89
C SER A 94 9.79 -1.50 -17.44
N LYS A 95 9.45 -0.26 -17.80
CA LYS A 95 8.14 0.32 -17.53
C LYS A 95 7.02 -0.51 -18.16
N PRO A 96 6.05 -1.04 -17.39
CA PRO A 96 4.91 -1.76 -17.94
C PRO A 96 4.05 -0.83 -18.82
N PRO A 97 3.32 -1.39 -19.82
CA PRO A 97 2.37 -0.62 -20.59
C PRO A 97 1.25 -0.07 -19.70
N ALA A 98 0.82 1.16 -19.95
CA ALA A 98 -0.27 1.76 -19.20
C ALA A 98 -1.61 1.12 -19.58
N GLU A 99 -2.34 0.62 -18.59
CA GLU A 99 -3.70 0.11 -18.77
C GLU A 99 -4.76 1.21 -18.57
N LYS A 100 -5.94 1.01 -19.17
CA LYS A 100 -7.06 1.94 -19.02
C LYS A 100 -7.76 1.70 -17.68
N THR A 101 -7.93 2.75 -16.88
CA THR A 101 -8.71 2.68 -15.62
C THR A 101 -10.17 2.30 -15.88
N VAL A 102 -10.74 2.73 -17.02
CA VAL A 102 -12.09 2.35 -17.45
C VAL A 102 -11.99 1.42 -18.64
N ILE A 103 -12.28 0.15 -18.41
CA ILE A 103 -12.18 -0.90 -19.45
C ILE A 103 -13.32 -0.74 -20.48
N ARG A 104 -14.57 -0.62 -20.00
CA ARG A 104 -15.75 -0.39 -20.84
C ARG A 104 -16.92 0.17 -20.05
N ARG A 105 -17.84 0.84 -20.73
CA ARG A 105 -19.14 1.24 -20.19
C ARG A 105 -20.20 0.24 -20.68
N VAL A 106 -21.03 -0.27 -19.76
CA VAL A 106 -22.17 -1.12 -20.11
C VAL A 106 -23.41 -0.23 -20.17
N LEU A 107 -23.99 -0.09 -21.37
CA LEU A 107 -25.20 0.70 -21.58
C LEU A 107 -26.44 -0.19 -21.37
N PRO A 108 -27.55 0.35 -20.84
CA PRO A 108 -28.83 -0.34 -20.85
C PRO A 108 -29.22 -0.70 -22.29
N ARG A 109 -29.93 -1.82 -22.46
CA ARG A 109 -30.56 -2.15 -23.73
C ARG A 109 -31.70 -1.20 -24.05
#